data_AF-A0A8H4EUI4-F1
#
_entry.id   AF-A0A8H4EUI4-F1
#
_cell.length_a   1.000
_cell.length_b   1.000
_cell.length_c   1.000
_cell.angle_alpha   90.00
_cell.angle_beta   90.00
_cell.angle_gamma   90.00
#
_symmetry.space_group_name_H-M   'P 1'
#
loop_
_entity.id
_entity.type
_entity.pdbx_description
1 polymer ?
#
loop_
_entity_poly.entity_id
_entity_poly.type
_entity_poly.pdbx_seq_one_letter_code
_entity_poly.pdbx_strand_id
1 'polypeptide(L)'
;MLYVYISNSKLPGLICAFELFNSMDDTLRDLIEEIFLTKLMEHNDQLEKFKELVKTTVDFEAAKHHHYVLKADFNDELKVIKEKLGKPMREMNKKHQMVGRKLGLDTKKKFILKNKHLMDIEANCLCGQSEYIELATQRTGVFFTTQKLKELSSDFLSESDHYDDVQSSLVKEVINISGEGHVILKNARQPCLKIQDDVSFISNDVELIRSIYDESFGIHVVELANFPEIAVKLARRKANELKVFMNHQDAKDKCSKQEIEEGDIIIKEFLRDIAQTPDPESMNYNSILDRIQEVKGKYQEKIEGNPWFRDVIAGF
;
A
#
# COMPACT_ATOMS: atom_id res chain seq x y z
N MET A 1 13.10 -9.40 -4.54
CA MET A 1 13.26 -9.44 -6.02
C MET A 1 14.71 -9.15 -6.46
N LEU A 2 15.26 -7.95 -6.22
CA LEU A 2 16.63 -7.58 -6.64
C LEU A 2 17.74 -8.51 -6.11
N TYR A 3 17.70 -8.90 -4.83
CA TYR A 3 18.69 -9.85 -4.29
C TYR A 3 18.65 -11.21 -4.98
N VAL A 4 17.46 -11.71 -5.30
CA VAL A 4 17.27 -12.96 -6.04
C VAL A 4 17.83 -12.82 -7.45
N TYR A 5 17.60 -11.69 -8.12
CA TYR A 5 18.19 -11.38 -9.40
C TYR A 5 19.73 -11.33 -9.34
N ILE A 6 20.31 -10.68 -8.33
CA ILE A 6 21.77 -10.61 -8.14
C ILE A 6 22.36 -12.01 -7.92
N SER A 7 21.74 -12.84 -7.07
CA SER A 7 22.17 -14.22 -6.88
C SER A 7 22.09 -15.03 -8.18
N ASN A 8 21.00 -14.89 -8.94
CA ASN A 8 20.82 -15.55 -10.23
C ASN A 8 21.78 -15.05 -11.30
N SER A 9 22.25 -13.80 -11.22
CA SER A 9 23.27 -13.27 -12.13
C SER A 9 24.65 -13.93 -11.91
N LYS A 10 24.88 -14.50 -10.72
CA LYS A 10 26.11 -15.25 -10.40
C LYS A 10 26.02 -16.73 -10.75
N LEU A 11 24.81 -17.26 -10.97
CA LEU A 11 24.59 -18.68 -11.30
C LEU A 11 25.36 -19.12 -12.55
N PRO A 12 25.37 -18.36 -13.66
CA PRO A 12 26.18 -18.73 -14.83
C PRO A 12 27.68 -18.78 -14.53
N GLY A 13 28.19 -17.88 -13.68
CA GLY A 13 29.58 -17.90 -13.25
C GLY A 13 29.91 -19.14 -12.40
N LEU A 14 28.95 -19.60 -11.59
CA LEU A 14 29.08 -20.84 -10.82
C LEU A 14 29.06 -22.07 -11.73
N ILE A 15 28.18 -22.10 -12.73
CA ILE A 15 28.12 -23.17 -13.74
C ILE A 15 29.46 -23.25 -14.49
N CYS A 16 29.98 -22.12 -14.99
CA CYS A 16 31.31 -22.10 -15.62
C CYS A 16 32.44 -22.54 -14.68
N ALA A 17 32.36 -22.23 -13.38
CA ALA A 17 33.37 -22.69 -12.42
C ALA A 17 33.33 -24.21 -12.21
N PHE A 18 32.15 -24.83 -12.27
CA PHE A 18 31.98 -26.28 -12.23
C PHE A 18 32.41 -26.95 -13.54
N GLU A 19 32.15 -26.34 -14.71
CA GLU A 19 32.62 -26.82 -16.01
C GLU A 19 34.16 -26.77 -16.14
N LEU A 20 34.78 -25.75 -15.56
CA LEU A 20 36.24 -25.61 -15.49
C LEU A 20 36.88 -26.50 -14.42
N PHE A 21 36.07 -27.16 -13.57
CA PHE A 21 36.58 -28.00 -12.50
C PHE A 21 37.09 -29.33 -13.07
N ASN A 22 38.36 -29.33 -13.45
CA ASN A 22 39.03 -30.50 -13.99
C ASN A 22 39.63 -31.31 -12.84
N SER A 23 38.86 -32.23 -12.24
CA SER A 23 39.41 -33.26 -11.36
C SER A 23 40.10 -34.35 -12.19
N MET A 24 41.24 -34.85 -11.73
CA MET A 24 41.96 -35.97 -12.38
C MET A 24 41.18 -37.31 -12.38
N ASP A 25 39.99 -37.35 -11.77
CA ASP A 25 39.17 -38.55 -11.61
C ASP A 25 37.86 -38.36 -12.38
N ASP A 26 37.70 -39.10 -13.49
CA ASP A 26 36.55 -39.00 -14.40
C ASP A 26 35.23 -39.37 -13.67
N THR A 27 35.30 -40.21 -12.65
CA THR A 27 34.12 -40.64 -11.86
C THR A 27 33.50 -39.51 -11.03
N LEU A 28 34.33 -38.60 -10.50
CA LEU A 28 33.86 -37.44 -9.74
C LEU A 28 33.28 -36.38 -10.67
N ARG A 29 33.81 -36.28 -11.88
CA ARG A 29 33.30 -35.36 -12.90
C ARG A 29 31.89 -35.74 -13.34
N ASP A 30 31.67 -37.02 -13.65
CA ASP A 30 30.35 -37.53 -14.04
C ASP A 30 29.31 -37.30 -12.93
N LEU A 31 29.70 -37.51 -11.67
CA LEU A 31 28.83 -37.29 -10.52
C LEU A 31 28.48 -35.81 -10.30
N ILE A 32 29.44 -34.90 -10.53
CA ILE A 32 29.21 -33.45 -10.44
C ILE A 32 28.31 -32.97 -11.59
N GLU A 33 28.53 -33.49 -12.80
CA GLU A 33 27.71 -33.18 -13.97
C GLU A 33 26.25 -33.61 -13.77
N GLU A 34 26.01 -34.81 -13.26
CA GLU A 34 24.68 -35.36 -13.03
C GLU A 34 23.95 -34.67 -11.86
N ILE A 35 24.62 -34.52 -10.70
CA ILE A 35 23.97 -34.02 -9.48
C ILE A 35 23.80 -32.49 -9.50
N PHE A 36 24.81 -31.77 -9.98
CA PHE A 36 24.87 -30.31 -9.86
C PHE A 36 24.64 -29.61 -11.20
N LEU A 37 25.42 -29.90 -12.26
CA LEU A 37 25.34 -29.11 -13.50
C LEU A 37 23.98 -29.25 -14.19
N THR A 38 23.48 -30.48 -14.36
CA THR A 38 22.17 -30.72 -14.99
C THR A 38 21.06 -29.96 -14.26
N LYS A 39 21.05 -30.05 -12.93
CA LYS A 39 20.04 -29.42 -12.07
C LYS A 39 20.18 -27.90 -12.02
N LEU A 40 21.41 -27.37 -11.99
CA LEU A 40 21.67 -25.94 -12.02
C LEU A 40 21.32 -25.31 -13.36
N MET A 41 21.56 -26.02 -14.48
CA MET A 41 21.16 -25.58 -15.82
C MET A 41 19.64 -25.53 -15.95
N GLU A 42 18.92 -26.57 -15.55
CA GLU A 42 17.45 -26.58 -15.55
C GLU A 42 16.87 -25.42 -14.74
N HIS A 43 17.39 -25.17 -13.54
CA HIS A 43 16.96 -24.05 -12.71
C HIS A 43 17.35 -22.69 -13.32
N ASN A 44 18.52 -22.57 -13.95
CA ASN A 44 18.93 -21.35 -14.63
C ASN A 44 17.97 -20.99 -15.77
N ASP A 45 17.53 -21.99 -16.54
CA ASP A 45 16.60 -21.80 -17.66
C ASP A 45 15.21 -21.39 -17.18
N GLN A 46 14.73 -22.02 -16.09
CA GLN A 46 13.47 -21.62 -15.44
C GLN A 46 13.50 -20.17 -14.94
N LEU A 47 14.67 -19.71 -14.49
CA LEU A 47 14.88 -18.36 -13.96
C LEU A 47 15.16 -17.31 -15.02
N GLU A 48 15.36 -17.70 -16.29
CA GLU A 48 15.67 -16.74 -17.36
C GLU A 48 14.49 -15.79 -17.64
N LYS A 49 13.25 -16.32 -17.64
CA LYS A 49 12.03 -15.50 -17.73
C LYS A 49 11.92 -14.50 -16.57
N PHE A 50 12.31 -14.92 -15.37
CA PHE A 50 12.35 -14.04 -14.19
C PHE A 50 13.43 -12.96 -14.34
N LYS A 51 14.62 -13.29 -14.87
CA LYS A 51 15.68 -12.30 -15.15
C LYS A 51 15.20 -11.25 -16.15
N GLU A 52 14.51 -11.66 -17.20
CA GLU A 52 13.94 -10.74 -18.19
C GLU A 52 12.89 -9.81 -17.56
N LEU A 53 11.95 -10.37 -16.77
CA LEU A 53 10.96 -9.59 -16.03
C LEU A 53 11.60 -8.54 -15.10
N VAL A 54 12.62 -8.91 -14.31
CA VAL A 54 13.28 -7.95 -13.42
C VAL A 54 14.01 -6.86 -14.22
N LYS A 55 14.62 -7.21 -15.36
CA LYS A 55 15.32 -6.23 -16.21
C LYS A 55 14.38 -5.20 -16.82
N THR A 56 13.17 -5.59 -17.19
CA THR A 56 12.16 -4.70 -17.79
C THR A 56 11.41 -3.88 -16.73
N THR A 57 11.20 -4.42 -15.54
CA THR A 57 10.41 -3.78 -14.47
C THR A 57 11.22 -2.84 -13.56
N VAL A 58 12.46 -3.18 -13.19
CA VAL A 58 13.20 -2.47 -12.13
C VAL A 58 14.18 -1.43 -12.67
N ASP A 59 14.24 -0.26 -12.01
CA ASP A 59 15.22 0.78 -12.30
C ASP A 59 16.54 0.54 -11.55
N PHE A 60 17.55 0.04 -12.27
CA PHE A 60 18.88 -0.23 -11.69
C PHE A 60 19.68 1.04 -11.37
N GLU A 61 19.41 2.17 -12.03
CA GLU A 61 20.15 3.40 -11.79
C GLU A 61 19.70 4.03 -10.47
N ALA A 62 18.39 4.02 -10.21
CA ALA A 62 17.85 4.39 -8.91
C ALA A 62 18.34 3.44 -7.80
N ALA A 63 18.41 2.13 -8.08
CA ALA A 63 18.83 1.13 -7.10
C ALA A 63 20.27 1.33 -6.59
N LYS A 64 21.18 1.85 -7.42
CA LYS A 64 22.56 2.21 -7.00
C LYS A 64 22.57 3.27 -5.90
N HIS A 65 21.57 4.14 -5.87
CA HIS A 65 21.41 5.17 -4.87
C HIS A 65 20.53 4.73 -3.69
N HIS A 66 20.33 3.43 -3.48
CA HIS A 66 19.43 2.85 -2.48
C HIS A 66 17.95 3.21 -2.67
N HIS A 67 17.54 3.62 -3.88
CA HIS A 67 16.15 3.90 -4.21
C HIS A 67 15.60 2.79 -5.11
N TYR A 68 14.77 1.92 -4.56
CA TYR A 68 14.21 0.78 -5.29
C TYR A 68 12.84 1.14 -5.86
N VAL A 69 12.81 1.50 -7.15
CA VAL A 69 11.60 1.92 -7.86
C VAL A 69 11.44 1.17 -9.17
N LEU A 70 10.21 1.10 -9.66
CA LEU A 70 9.91 0.57 -10.98
C LEU A 70 10.39 1.55 -12.05
N LYS A 71 10.76 1.03 -13.21
CA LYS A 71 11.02 1.86 -14.39
C LYS A 71 9.76 2.58 -14.80
N ALA A 72 9.88 3.86 -15.13
CA ALA A 72 8.76 4.64 -15.62
C ALA A 72 8.24 4.14 -16.97
N ASP A 73 9.09 3.50 -17.78
CA ASP A 73 8.69 2.90 -19.07
C ASP A 73 7.95 1.56 -18.92
N PHE A 74 7.84 1.02 -17.70
CA PHE A 74 7.13 -0.23 -17.45
C PHE A 74 5.61 -0.07 -17.64
N ASN A 75 5.07 1.11 -17.34
CA ASN A 75 3.64 1.39 -17.45
C ASN A 75 3.42 2.82 -17.98
N ASP A 76 2.56 2.96 -18.98
CA ASP A 76 2.21 4.24 -19.60
C ASP A 76 1.62 5.24 -18.59
N GLU A 77 0.88 4.77 -17.58
CA GLU A 77 0.33 5.59 -16.51
C GLU A 77 1.43 6.19 -15.63
N LEU A 78 2.40 5.37 -15.19
CA LEU A 78 3.56 5.84 -14.42
C LEU A 78 4.37 6.87 -15.23
N LYS A 79 4.50 6.66 -16.54
CA LYS A 79 5.19 7.59 -17.44
C LYS A 79 4.48 8.93 -17.51
N VAL A 80 3.16 8.93 -17.68
CA VAL A 80 2.35 10.15 -17.72
C VAL A 80 2.42 10.90 -16.39
N ILE A 81 2.30 10.21 -15.26
CA ILE A 81 2.38 10.83 -13.93
C ILE A 81 3.79 11.40 -13.69
N LYS A 82 4.85 10.69 -14.09
CA LYS A 82 6.24 11.18 -13.98
C LYS A 82 6.50 12.42 -14.85
N GLU A 83 5.92 12.48 -16.06
CA GLU A 83 5.98 13.68 -16.89
C GLU A 83 5.20 14.84 -16.27
N LYS A 84 4.03 14.57 -15.70
CA LYS A 84 3.24 15.57 -14.96
C LYS A 84 4.04 16.12 -13.78
N LEU A 85 4.66 15.26 -12.96
CA LEU A 85 5.54 15.65 -11.85
C LEU A 85 6.75 16.50 -12.28
N GLY A 86 7.26 16.25 -13.48
CA GLY A 86 8.36 17.03 -14.07
C GLY A 86 8.02 18.51 -14.28
N LYS A 87 6.75 18.84 -14.56
CA LYS A 87 6.33 20.24 -14.83
C LYS A 87 6.37 21.11 -13.56
N PRO A 88 5.68 20.80 -12.44
CA PRO A 88 5.79 21.55 -11.19
C PRO A 88 7.22 21.60 -10.67
N MET A 89 7.97 20.50 -10.75
CA MET A 89 9.36 20.45 -10.30
C MET A 89 10.26 21.45 -11.05
N ARG A 90 10.11 21.56 -12.37
CA ARG A 90 10.87 22.53 -13.19
C ARG A 90 10.46 23.97 -12.85
N GLU A 91 9.18 24.25 -12.74
CA GLU A 91 8.67 25.59 -12.41
C GLU A 91 9.08 26.03 -11.00
N MET A 92 9.02 25.13 -10.02
CA MET A 92 9.48 25.34 -8.66
C MET A 92 10.99 25.65 -8.63
N ASN A 93 11.81 24.90 -9.35
CA ASN A 93 13.25 25.16 -9.47
C ASN A 93 13.55 26.49 -10.16
N LYS A 94 12.80 26.87 -11.21
CA LYS A 94 12.94 28.19 -11.86
C LYS A 94 12.62 29.33 -10.89
N LYS A 95 11.51 29.23 -10.14
CA LYS A 95 11.14 30.23 -9.14
C LYS A 95 12.19 30.35 -8.05
N HIS A 96 12.76 29.23 -7.60
CA HIS A 96 13.88 29.25 -6.65
C HIS A 96 15.11 29.96 -7.18
N GLN A 97 15.54 29.64 -8.41
CA GLN A 97 16.68 30.33 -9.01
C GLN A 97 16.41 31.84 -9.16
N MET A 98 15.19 32.22 -9.51
CA MET A 98 14.79 33.62 -9.62
C MET A 98 14.80 34.35 -8.27
N VAL A 99 14.26 33.73 -7.22
CA VAL A 99 14.27 34.28 -5.85
C VAL A 99 15.69 34.35 -5.31
N GLY A 100 16.51 33.31 -5.53
CA GLY A 100 17.92 33.30 -5.14
C GLY A 100 18.73 34.42 -5.83
N ARG A 101 18.47 34.69 -7.12
CA ARG A 101 19.07 35.84 -7.82
C ARG A 101 18.59 37.19 -7.28
N LYS A 102 17.28 37.34 -7.01
CA LYS A 102 16.72 38.58 -6.46
C LYS A 102 17.25 38.91 -5.07
N LEU A 103 17.47 37.89 -4.24
CA LEU A 103 17.92 38.04 -2.86
C LEU A 103 19.44 37.92 -2.69
N GLY A 104 20.20 37.69 -3.78
CA GLY A 104 21.67 37.62 -3.75
C GLY A 104 22.22 36.38 -3.03
N LEU A 105 21.51 35.26 -3.06
CA LEU A 105 21.82 34.05 -2.31
C LEU A 105 22.51 33.00 -3.18
N ASP A 106 23.38 32.21 -2.57
CA ASP A 106 24.07 31.11 -3.25
C ASP A 106 23.10 29.95 -3.52
N THR A 107 22.50 29.98 -4.71
CA THR A 107 21.61 28.94 -5.26
C THR A 107 22.24 27.53 -5.38
N LYS A 108 23.53 27.36 -5.04
CA LYS A 108 24.20 26.05 -5.00
C LYS A 108 23.86 25.21 -3.77
N LYS A 109 23.32 25.79 -2.69
CA LYS A 109 22.76 24.99 -1.59
C LYS A 109 21.52 24.28 -2.11
N LYS A 110 21.72 23.01 -2.47
CA LYS A 110 20.71 22.07 -2.97
C LYS A 110 19.39 22.26 -2.22
N PHE A 111 18.29 22.33 -2.96
CA PHE A 111 16.93 22.19 -2.45
C PHE A 111 16.90 21.09 -1.38
N ILE A 112 16.80 21.45 -0.10
CA ILE A 112 16.47 20.49 0.93
C ILE A 112 14.99 20.68 1.18
N LEU A 113 14.18 19.88 0.47
CA LEU A 113 12.76 19.69 0.80
C LEU A 113 12.69 18.91 2.12
N LYS A 114 13.10 19.55 3.22
CA LYS A 114 12.98 18.97 4.56
C LYS A 114 11.51 19.07 4.94
N ASN A 115 10.81 17.94 4.87
CA ASN A 115 9.45 17.77 5.38
C ASN A 115 8.45 18.84 4.90
N LYS A 116 8.09 18.82 3.61
CA LYS A 116 6.95 19.60 3.06
C LYS A 116 7.06 21.14 3.17
N HIS A 117 8.24 21.72 3.43
CA HIS A 117 8.43 23.18 3.53
C HIS A 117 9.68 23.67 2.77
N LEU A 118 9.62 24.91 2.28
CA LEU A 118 10.55 25.51 1.32
C LEU A 118 11.47 26.59 1.94
N MET A 119 12.76 26.47 1.61
CA MET A 119 13.90 27.43 1.64
C MET A 119 14.48 27.95 2.97
N ASP A 120 15.83 27.89 3.05
CA ASP A 120 16.70 28.34 4.14
C ASP A 120 17.43 29.63 3.70
N ILE A 121 17.10 30.78 4.30
CA ILE A 121 17.68 32.09 3.97
C ILE A 121 17.91 32.93 5.25
N GLU A 122 19.07 33.60 5.34
CA GLU A 122 19.43 34.52 6.44
C GLU A 122 18.49 35.75 6.52
N ALA A 123 18.13 36.11 7.74
CA ALA A 123 16.92 36.85 8.13
C ALA A 123 16.79 38.33 7.68
N ASN A 124 17.79 38.95 7.05
CA ASN A 124 17.81 40.41 6.85
C ASN A 124 17.18 40.92 5.54
N CYS A 125 16.77 40.07 4.61
CA CYS A 125 16.29 40.49 3.27
C CYS A 125 14.76 40.42 3.07
N LEU A 126 14.00 39.95 4.05
CA LEU A 126 12.55 39.71 3.91
C LEU A 126 11.66 40.86 4.43
N CYS A 127 12.24 41.80 5.20
CA CYS A 127 11.49 42.95 5.71
C CYS A 127 11.05 43.88 4.57
N GLY A 128 9.73 43.97 4.35
CA GLY A 128 9.10 44.97 3.47
C GLY A 128 8.60 44.46 2.11
N GLN A 129 8.66 43.15 1.84
CA GLN A 129 8.18 42.56 0.58
C GLN A 129 6.90 41.74 0.83
N SER A 130 5.74 42.26 0.43
CA SER A 130 4.43 41.59 0.63
C SER A 130 4.25 40.32 -0.22
N GLU A 131 5.16 40.05 -1.15
CA GLU A 131 5.13 38.87 -2.03
C GLU A 131 5.52 37.57 -1.30
N TYR A 132 6.21 37.66 -0.15
CA TYR A 132 6.73 36.51 0.59
C TYR A 132 5.96 36.28 1.89
N ILE A 133 5.60 35.02 2.13
CA ILE A 133 4.88 34.57 3.32
C ILE A 133 5.87 33.85 4.22
N GLU A 134 6.16 34.42 5.38
CA GLU A 134 7.00 33.78 6.40
C GLU A 134 6.29 32.57 7.02
N LEU A 135 7.00 31.45 7.13
CA LEU A 135 6.49 30.20 7.71
C LEU A 135 7.05 29.94 9.10
N ALA A 136 8.37 30.08 9.27
CA ALA A 136 9.05 29.83 10.54
C ALA A 136 10.40 30.52 10.63
N THR A 137 10.74 31.05 11.80
CA THR A 137 12.04 31.67 12.08
C THR A 137 12.88 30.69 12.91
N GLN A 138 14.09 30.35 12.45
CA GLN A 138 15.08 29.57 13.19
C GLN A 138 16.36 30.39 13.42
N ARG A 139 17.24 29.89 14.30
CA ARG A 139 18.53 30.54 14.62
C ARG A 139 19.44 30.75 13.39
N THR A 140 19.25 29.98 12.34
CA THR A 140 20.04 30.01 11.10
C THR A 140 19.39 30.77 9.95
N GLY A 141 18.11 31.14 10.04
CA GLY A 141 17.37 31.75 8.94
C GLY A 141 15.86 31.74 9.10
N VAL A 142 15.16 32.34 8.15
CA VAL A 142 13.70 32.38 8.05
C VAL A 142 13.26 31.51 6.87
N PHE A 143 12.35 30.57 7.13
CA PHE A 143 11.61 29.84 6.11
C PHE A 143 10.48 30.72 5.61
N PHE A 144 10.39 30.87 4.29
CA PHE A 144 9.30 31.59 3.65
C PHE A 144 8.89 30.89 2.37
N THR A 145 7.66 31.13 1.95
CA THR A 145 7.12 30.64 0.69
C THR A 145 6.48 31.79 -0.09
N THR A 146 6.10 31.53 -1.33
CA THR A 146 5.23 32.45 -2.11
C THR A 146 3.92 31.73 -2.38
N GLN A 147 2.84 32.49 -2.60
CA GLN A 147 1.53 31.91 -2.91
C GLN A 147 1.62 30.93 -4.11
N LYS A 148 2.36 31.32 -5.16
CA LYS A 148 2.56 30.49 -6.35
C LYS A 148 3.36 29.21 -6.07
N LEU A 149 4.36 29.28 -5.20
CA LEU A 149 5.20 28.13 -4.83
C LEU A 149 4.42 27.15 -3.93
N LYS A 150 3.53 27.68 -3.08
CA LYS A 150 2.63 26.87 -2.26
C LYS A 150 1.63 26.09 -3.11
N GLU A 151 1.03 26.73 -4.11
CA GLU A 151 0.17 26.06 -5.11
C GLU A 151 0.94 24.95 -5.84
N LEU A 152 2.10 25.27 -6.44
CA LEU A 152 2.93 24.29 -7.16
C LEU A 152 3.40 23.13 -6.26
N SER A 153 3.70 23.41 -4.99
CA SER A 153 4.09 22.39 -4.03
C SER A 153 2.92 21.50 -3.63
N SER A 154 1.69 22.03 -3.54
CA SER A 154 0.50 21.24 -3.26
C SER A 154 0.20 20.31 -4.43
N ASP A 155 0.25 20.82 -5.66
CA ASP A 155 0.05 20.04 -6.88
C ASP A 155 1.12 18.94 -7.03
N PHE A 156 2.38 19.25 -6.70
CA PHE A 156 3.46 18.27 -6.72
C PHE A 156 3.25 17.17 -5.69
N LEU A 157 2.81 17.52 -4.47
CA LEU A 157 2.57 16.52 -3.42
C LEU A 157 1.41 15.59 -3.79
N SER A 158 0.29 16.11 -4.31
CA SER A 158 -0.83 15.26 -4.73
C SER A 158 -0.46 14.31 -5.86
N GLU A 159 0.31 14.77 -6.86
CA GLU A 159 0.77 13.90 -7.96
C GLU A 159 1.87 12.92 -7.50
N SER A 160 2.65 13.28 -6.48
CA SER A 160 3.70 12.42 -5.91
C SER A 160 3.08 11.30 -5.09
N ASP A 161 2.08 11.63 -4.26
CA ASP A 161 1.32 10.65 -3.50
C ASP A 161 0.60 9.69 -4.47
N HIS A 162 -0.01 10.21 -5.53
CA HIS A 162 -0.64 9.39 -6.57
C HIS A 162 0.36 8.47 -7.30
N TYR A 163 1.56 8.97 -7.61
CA TYR A 163 2.63 8.14 -8.18
C TYR A 163 3.03 7.00 -7.24
N ASP A 164 3.19 7.29 -5.94
CA ASP A 164 3.59 6.30 -4.94
C ASP A 164 2.51 5.22 -4.75
N ASP A 165 1.22 5.60 -4.81
CA ASP A 165 0.09 4.66 -4.72
C ASP A 165 0.05 3.71 -5.92
N VAL A 166 0.08 4.25 -7.15
CA VAL A 166 0.09 3.46 -8.39
C VAL A 166 1.33 2.56 -8.44
N GLN A 167 2.50 3.10 -8.08
CA GLN A 167 3.73 2.32 -8.02
C GLN A 167 3.63 1.18 -7.00
N SER A 168 3.07 1.43 -5.83
CA SER A 168 2.89 0.41 -4.78
C SER A 168 1.94 -0.70 -5.21
N SER A 169 0.88 -0.36 -5.94
CA SER A 169 -0.06 -1.35 -6.50
C SER A 169 0.63 -2.26 -7.53
N LEU A 170 1.32 -1.66 -8.50
CA LEU A 170 2.05 -2.40 -9.54
C LEU A 170 3.17 -3.27 -8.95
N VAL A 171 3.87 -2.80 -7.92
CA VAL A 171 4.88 -3.62 -7.22
C VAL A 171 4.25 -4.86 -6.62
N LYS A 172 3.06 -4.77 -6.01
CA LYS A 172 2.36 -5.94 -5.45
C LYS A 172 2.03 -6.96 -6.53
N GLU A 173 1.53 -6.50 -7.68
CA GLU A 173 1.24 -7.37 -8.84
C GLU A 173 2.50 -8.05 -9.36
N VAL A 174 3.59 -7.29 -9.57
CA VAL A 174 4.87 -7.83 -10.04
C VAL A 174 5.43 -8.85 -9.05
N ILE A 175 5.30 -8.61 -7.74
CA ILE A 175 5.69 -9.59 -6.72
C ILE A 175 4.83 -10.85 -6.84
N ASN A 176 3.51 -10.71 -7.00
CA ASN A 176 2.58 -11.83 -7.13
C ASN A 176 2.90 -12.70 -8.35
N ILE A 177 3.16 -12.07 -9.50
CA ILE A 177 3.57 -12.76 -10.75
C ILE A 177 4.92 -13.46 -10.56
N SER A 178 5.83 -12.85 -9.80
CA SER A 178 7.21 -13.34 -9.62
C SER A 178 7.35 -14.48 -8.61
N GLY A 179 6.30 -14.78 -7.85
CA GLY A 179 6.27 -15.95 -6.99
C GLY A 179 5.25 -15.84 -5.87
N GLU A 180 4.39 -16.86 -5.81
CA GLU A 180 3.81 -17.39 -4.58
C GLU A 180 4.96 -17.74 -3.62
N GLY A 181 5.41 -16.76 -2.84
CA GLY A 181 6.46 -16.93 -1.83
C GLY A 181 5.97 -17.74 -0.63
N HIS A 182 5.37 -18.90 -0.87
CA HIS A 182 4.95 -19.84 0.16
C HIS A 182 6.19 -20.53 0.72
N VAL A 183 6.46 -20.30 2.00
CA VAL A 183 7.51 -21.05 2.69
C VAL A 183 6.82 -22.17 3.45
N ILE A 184 6.86 -23.38 2.89
CA ILE A 184 6.30 -24.58 3.50
C ILE A 184 7.44 -25.34 4.18
N LEU A 185 7.47 -25.31 5.50
CA LEU A 185 8.41 -26.08 6.31
C LEU A 185 7.70 -27.33 6.82
N LYS A 186 7.92 -28.47 6.16
CA LYS A 186 7.39 -29.76 6.62
C LYS A 186 8.27 -30.31 7.74
N ASN A 187 7.64 -30.81 8.81
CA ASN A 187 8.30 -31.34 10.00
C ASN A 187 9.37 -30.39 10.57
N ALA A 188 9.06 -29.08 10.60
CA ALA A 188 10.00 -28.07 11.04
C ALA A 188 10.33 -28.24 12.53
N ARG A 189 11.61 -28.18 12.89
CA ARG A 189 12.09 -28.30 14.28
C ARG A 189 12.95 -27.11 14.64
N GLN A 190 12.73 -26.55 15.83
CA GLN A 190 13.54 -25.45 16.33
C GLN A 190 14.92 -26.01 16.76
N PRO A 191 16.05 -25.56 16.18
CA PRO A 191 17.36 -26.17 16.41
C PRO A 191 17.85 -26.13 17.87
N CYS A 192 17.44 -25.13 18.64
CA CYS A 192 17.94 -24.88 20.00
C CYS A 192 17.19 -25.67 21.09
N LEU A 193 15.89 -25.96 20.90
CA LEU A 193 15.01 -26.71 21.80
C LEU A 193 15.25 -28.22 21.68
N LYS A 194 15.84 -28.67 20.58
CA LYS A 194 16.20 -30.09 20.35
C LYS A 194 17.43 -30.53 21.15
N ILE A 195 18.19 -29.58 21.69
CA ILE A 195 19.43 -29.81 22.46
C ILE A 195 19.13 -29.88 23.97
N GLN A 196 17.88 -29.67 24.39
CA GLN A 196 17.49 -29.83 25.80
C GLN A 196 17.16 -31.30 26.10
N ASP A 197 17.82 -31.85 27.11
CA ASP A 197 17.50 -33.17 27.65
C ASP A 197 16.07 -33.20 28.23
N ASP A 198 15.39 -34.33 28.10
CA ASP A 198 14.04 -34.63 28.61
C ASP A 198 12.84 -33.86 28.00
N VAL A 199 12.99 -33.22 26.84
CA VAL A 199 11.85 -32.63 26.10
C VAL A 199 11.50 -33.45 24.86
N SER A 200 10.34 -34.13 24.89
CA SER A 200 9.77 -34.76 23.70
C SER A 200 9.02 -33.72 22.87
N PHE A 201 9.49 -33.45 21.64
CA PHE A 201 8.92 -32.44 20.75
C PHE A 201 8.11 -33.07 19.62
N ILE A 202 6.90 -32.58 19.42
CA ILE A 202 6.06 -32.90 18.25
C ILE A 202 6.49 -31.97 17.12
N SER A 203 6.82 -32.53 15.95
CA SER A 203 7.16 -31.75 14.76
C SER A 203 5.87 -31.17 14.16
N ASN A 204 5.88 -29.89 13.79
CA ASN A 204 4.74 -29.26 13.13
C ASN A 204 5.11 -28.91 11.68
N ASP A 205 4.13 -29.06 10.80
CA ASP A 205 4.18 -28.46 9.48
C ASP A 205 3.83 -26.97 9.62
N VAL A 206 4.68 -26.10 9.05
CA VAL A 206 4.48 -24.65 9.07
C VAL A 206 4.35 -24.16 7.64
N GLU A 207 3.15 -23.74 7.27
CA GLU A 207 2.86 -23.14 5.97
C GLU A 207 2.81 -21.62 6.10
N LEU A 208 3.86 -20.93 5.65
CA LEU A 208 3.91 -19.47 5.60
C LEU A 208 3.41 -19.01 4.23
N ILE A 209 2.10 -18.91 4.11
CA ILE A 209 1.41 -18.50 2.89
C ILE A 209 1.29 -16.97 2.89
N ARG A 210 1.88 -16.30 1.89
CA ARG A 210 1.64 -14.87 1.66
C ARG A 210 0.27 -14.67 1.01
N SER A 211 -0.77 -14.68 1.82
CA SER A 211 -2.11 -14.23 1.46
C SER A 211 -2.58 -13.15 2.43
N ILE A 212 -3.53 -12.33 2.00
CA ILE A 212 -4.31 -11.49 2.92
C ILE A 212 -5.26 -12.48 3.61
N TYR A 213 -4.98 -12.85 4.86
CA TYR A 213 -5.90 -13.66 5.65
C TYR A 213 -7.08 -12.78 6.06
N ASP A 214 -8.22 -12.91 5.37
CA ASP A 214 -9.46 -12.17 5.64
C ASP A 214 -10.19 -12.65 6.92
N GLU A 215 -9.71 -13.74 7.52
CA GLU A 215 -10.31 -14.34 8.70
C GLU A 215 -9.37 -14.29 9.90
N SER A 216 -9.68 -13.37 10.82
CA SER A 216 -9.04 -13.30 12.12
C SER A 216 -9.47 -14.50 13.00
N PHE A 217 -8.51 -15.34 13.40
CA PHE A 217 -8.75 -16.49 14.28
C PHE A 217 -9.08 -16.12 15.75
N GLY A 218 -9.11 -14.83 16.10
CA GLY A 218 -9.34 -14.39 17.48
C GLY A 218 -10.62 -14.94 18.11
N ILE A 219 -11.72 -15.02 17.35
CA ILE A 219 -12.99 -15.59 17.85
C ILE A 219 -12.86 -17.10 18.08
N HIS A 220 -12.14 -17.80 17.20
CA HIS A 220 -11.92 -19.25 17.32
C HIS A 220 -11.07 -19.60 18.55
N VAL A 221 -10.07 -18.77 18.87
CA VAL A 221 -9.27 -18.92 20.09
C VAL A 221 -10.13 -18.73 21.36
N VAL A 222 -11.11 -17.81 21.32
CA VAL A 222 -12.03 -17.57 22.45
C VAL A 222 -12.98 -18.77 22.64
N GLU A 223 -13.42 -19.42 21.56
CA GLU A 223 -14.21 -20.66 21.61
C GLU A 223 -13.41 -21.82 22.22
N LEU A 224 -12.15 -22.00 21.82
CA LEU A 224 -11.26 -23.01 22.38
C LEU A 224 -10.93 -22.77 23.86
N ALA A 225 -10.94 -21.52 24.31
CA ALA A 225 -10.71 -21.13 25.69
C ALA A 225 -11.96 -21.28 26.60
N ASN A 226 -13.06 -21.87 26.09
CA ASN A 226 -14.32 -22.07 26.82
C ASN A 226 -14.91 -20.78 27.42
N PHE A 227 -14.81 -19.66 26.70
CA PHE A 227 -15.50 -18.43 27.11
C PHE A 227 -17.03 -18.61 27.03
N PRO A 228 -17.80 -17.87 27.85
CA PRO A 228 -19.26 -17.93 27.81
C PRO A 228 -19.81 -17.68 26.39
N GLU A 229 -20.75 -18.51 25.92
CA GLU A 229 -21.32 -18.40 24.57
C GLU A 229 -21.87 -17.00 24.25
N ILE A 230 -22.41 -16.31 25.25
CA ILE A 230 -22.97 -14.96 25.10
C ILE A 230 -21.87 -13.97 24.71
N ALA A 231 -20.67 -14.09 25.30
CA ALA A 231 -19.53 -13.25 24.98
C ALA A 231 -18.97 -13.56 23.58
N VAL A 232 -18.92 -14.84 23.20
CA VAL A 232 -18.52 -15.27 21.84
C VAL A 232 -19.47 -14.70 20.79
N LYS A 233 -20.79 -14.82 21.01
CA LYS A 233 -21.82 -14.28 20.11
C LYS A 233 -21.73 -12.76 19.98
N LEU A 234 -21.49 -12.05 21.09
CA LEU A 234 -21.31 -10.60 21.08
C LEU A 234 -20.03 -10.18 20.33
N ALA A 235 -18.92 -10.86 20.59
CA ALA A 235 -17.64 -10.61 19.92
C ALA A 235 -17.75 -10.86 18.41
N ARG A 236 -18.43 -11.94 18.00
CA ARG A 236 -18.69 -12.27 16.58
C ARG A 236 -19.54 -11.19 15.90
N ARG A 237 -20.59 -10.71 16.57
CA ARG A 237 -21.43 -9.62 16.05
C ARG A 237 -20.62 -8.32 15.87
N LYS A 238 -19.81 -7.94 16.86
CA LYS A 238 -18.98 -6.72 16.79
C LYS A 238 -17.86 -6.82 15.76
N ALA A 239 -17.24 -7.99 15.61
CA ALA A 239 -16.25 -8.22 14.57
C ALA A 239 -16.87 -8.06 13.18
N ASN A 240 -18.09 -8.56 12.96
CA ASN A 240 -18.80 -8.39 11.69
C ASN A 240 -19.13 -6.92 11.41
N GLU A 241 -19.64 -6.17 12.40
CA GLU A 241 -19.86 -4.73 12.27
C GLU A 241 -18.57 -3.99 11.86
N LEU A 242 -17.43 -4.31 12.48
CA LEU A 242 -16.14 -3.71 12.17
C LEU A 242 -15.58 -4.11 10.78
N LYS A 243 -15.79 -5.35 10.34
CA LYS A 243 -15.46 -5.78 8.97
C LYS A 243 -16.27 -4.99 7.94
N VAL A 244 -17.55 -4.74 8.22
CA VAL A 244 -18.41 -3.90 7.37
C VAL A 244 -17.87 -2.47 7.26
N PHE A 245 -17.38 -1.88 8.36
CA PHE A 245 -16.72 -0.56 8.31
C PHE A 245 -15.46 -0.52 7.42
N MET A 246 -14.64 -1.58 7.45
CA MET A 246 -13.45 -1.67 6.58
C MET A 246 -13.85 -1.83 5.12
N ASN A 247 -14.83 -2.69 4.83
CA ASN A 247 -15.37 -2.84 3.48
C ASN A 247 -16.06 -1.56 2.96
N HIS A 248 -16.61 -0.71 3.84
CA HIS A 248 -17.14 0.60 3.44
C HIS A 248 -16.05 1.59 2.99
N GLN A 249 -14.81 1.45 3.48
CA GLN A 249 -13.66 2.18 2.90
C GLN A 249 -13.34 1.66 1.50
N ASP A 250 -13.33 0.34 1.30
CA ASP A 250 -13.07 -0.27 -0.01
C ASP A 250 -14.22 -0.07 -1.02
N ALA A 251 -15.48 0.02 -0.55
CA ALA A 251 -16.64 0.32 -1.38
C ALA A 251 -16.71 1.82 -1.76
N LYS A 252 -16.12 2.70 -0.94
CA LYS A 252 -15.87 4.11 -1.29
C LYS A 252 -14.95 4.25 -2.50
N ASP A 253 -14.09 3.25 -2.72
CA ASP A 253 -13.19 3.18 -3.87
C ASP A 253 -13.84 2.52 -5.10
N LYS A 254 -15.01 1.88 -4.96
CA LYS A 254 -15.74 1.23 -6.07
C LYS A 254 -16.99 1.98 -6.55
N CYS A 255 -17.71 2.70 -5.69
CA CYS A 255 -18.87 3.52 -6.08
C CYS A 255 -18.46 4.96 -6.42
N SER A 256 -19.17 5.59 -7.35
CA SER A 256 -18.90 6.98 -7.70
C SER A 256 -19.22 7.90 -6.52
N LYS A 257 -18.46 9.00 -6.38
CA LYS A 257 -18.71 10.00 -5.33
C LYS A 257 -20.15 10.55 -5.34
N GLN A 258 -20.78 10.58 -6.52
CA GLN A 258 -22.15 11.05 -6.71
C GLN A 258 -23.19 10.09 -6.12
N GLU A 259 -23.03 8.78 -6.31
CA GLU A 259 -23.96 7.76 -5.76
C GLU A 259 -23.91 7.69 -4.24
N ILE A 260 -22.75 7.96 -3.65
CA ILE A 260 -22.55 8.01 -2.19
C ILE A 260 -23.20 9.27 -1.61
N GLU A 261 -23.04 10.43 -2.24
CA GLU A 261 -23.67 11.68 -1.80
C GLU A 261 -25.20 11.61 -1.92
N GLU A 262 -25.73 11.06 -3.01
CA GLU A 262 -27.15 10.80 -3.18
C GLU A 262 -27.68 9.82 -2.12
N GLY A 263 -26.90 8.78 -1.81
CA GLY A 263 -27.20 7.83 -0.74
C GLY A 263 -27.30 8.49 0.63
N ASP A 264 -26.33 9.32 0.97
CA ASP A 264 -26.24 10.05 2.23
C ASP A 264 -27.41 11.03 2.43
N ILE A 265 -27.84 11.68 1.35
CA ILE A 265 -28.99 12.58 1.35
C ILE A 265 -30.27 11.81 1.69
N ILE A 266 -30.49 10.66 1.04
CA ILE A 266 -31.66 9.81 1.27
C ILE A 266 -31.71 9.29 2.72
N ILE A 267 -30.58 8.88 3.30
CA ILE A 267 -30.51 8.47 4.71
C ILE A 267 -30.88 9.64 5.64
N LYS A 268 -30.34 10.83 5.37
CA LYS A 268 -30.63 12.00 6.20
C LYS A 268 -32.09 12.42 6.12
N GLU A 269 -32.73 12.29 4.96
CA GLU A 269 -34.17 12.53 4.80
C GLU A 269 -35.01 11.48 5.54
N PHE A 270 -34.67 10.19 5.40
CA PHE A 270 -35.34 9.10 6.12
C PHE A 270 -35.24 9.26 7.64
N LEU A 271 -34.05 9.52 8.17
CA LEU A 271 -33.84 9.74 9.61
C LEU A 271 -34.56 11.00 10.11
N ARG A 272 -34.67 12.04 9.27
CA ARG A 272 -35.41 13.25 9.59
C ARG A 272 -36.92 12.99 9.64
N ASP A 273 -37.46 12.23 8.69
CA ASP A 273 -38.88 11.86 8.66
C ASP A 273 -39.27 10.99 9.86
N ILE A 274 -38.37 10.10 10.29
CA ILE A 274 -38.53 9.32 11.53
C ILE A 274 -38.41 10.22 12.75
N ALA A 275 -37.43 11.12 12.82
CA ALA A 275 -37.26 12.03 13.95
C ALA A 275 -38.41 13.05 14.09
N GLN A 276 -39.14 13.33 13.00
CA GLN A 276 -40.35 14.16 13.01
C GLN A 276 -41.61 13.39 13.46
N THR A 277 -41.53 12.08 13.71
CA THR A 277 -42.65 11.36 14.30
C THR A 277 -42.81 11.72 15.78
N PRO A 278 -44.05 11.94 16.27
CA PRO A 278 -44.30 12.22 17.68
C PRO A 278 -43.80 11.08 18.58
N ASP A 279 -43.45 11.40 19.82
CA ASP A 279 -42.89 10.45 20.78
C ASP A 279 -43.72 9.14 20.84
N PRO A 280 -43.06 7.97 20.78
CA PRO A 280 -43.71 6.66 20.73
C PRO A 280 -44.55 6.35 21.98
N GLU A 281 -44.36 7.10 23.08
CA GLU A 281 -45.18 6.99 24.30
C GLU A 281 -46.59 7.60 24.17
N SER A 282 -46.85 8.40 23.13
CA SER A 282 -48.12 9.10 22.90
C SER A 282 -49.03 8.44 21.84
N MET A 283 -48.58 7.37 21.17
CA MET A 283 -49.28 6.74 20.04
C MET A 283 -49.71 5.31 20.33
N ASN A 284 -50.83 4.91 19.71
CA ASN A 284 -51.35 3.55 19.77
C ASN A 284 -50.51 2.61 18.88
N TYR A 285 -50.32 1.35 19.29
CA TYR A 285 -49.43 0.39 18.62
C TYR A 285 -49.71 0.23 17.11
N ASN A 286 -50.98 0.24 16.72
CA ASN A 286 -51.39 0.13 15.32
C ASN A 286 -51.04 1.38 14.49
N SER A 287 -51.13 2.57 15.09
CA SER A 287 -50.78 3.83 14.42
C SER A 287 -49.27 3.96 14.18
N ILE A 288 -48.45 3.37 15.05
CA ILE A 288 -47.00 3.29 14.88
C ILE A 288 -46.65 2.34 13.73
N LEU A 289 -47.32 1.18 13.65
CA LEU A 289 -47.10 0.20 12.57
C LEU A 289 -47.50 0.76 11.20
N ASP A 290 -48.64 1.44 11.10
CA ASP A 290 -49.10 2.07 9.86
C ASP A 290 -48.10 3.16 9.41
N ARG A 291 -47.57 3.93 10.36
CA ARG A 291 -46.58 4.98 10.05
C ARG A 291 -45.24 4.41 9.63
N ILE A 292 -44.77 3.33 10.27
CA ILE A 292 -43.54 2.63 9.87
C ILE A 292 -43.72 2.03 8.47
N GLN A 293 -44.88 1.44 8.16
CA GLN A 293 -45.17 0.92 6.82
C GLN A 293 -45.25 2.03 5.77
N GLU A 294 -45.81 3.18 6.10
CA GLU A 294 -45.89 4.35 5.21
C GLU A 294 -44.49 4.90 4.89
N VAL A 295 -43.64 5.08 5.91
CA VAL A 295 -42.25 5.55 5.73
C VAL A 295 -41.44 4.50 4.98
N LYS A 296 -41.56 3.22 5.33
CA LYS A 296 -40.89 2.13 4.61
C LYS A 296 -41.29 2.12 3.12
N GLY A 297 -42.58 2.24 2.82
CA GLY A 297 -43.07 2.26 1.43
C GLY A 297 -42.54 3.43 0.60
N LYS A 298 -42.39 4.62 1.18
CA LYS A 298 -41.88 5.81 0.48
C LYS A 298 -40.41 5.71 0.08
N TYR A 299 -39.60 5.01 0.87
CA TYR A 299 -38.17 4.93 0.66
C TYR A 299 -37.73 3.59 0.03
N GLN A 300 -38.58 2.56 0.03
CA GLN A 300 -38.30 1.24 -0.56
C GLN A 300 -37.86 1.34 -2.04
N GLU A 301 -38.59 2.09 -2.88
CA GLU A 301 -38.26 2.25 -4.30
C GLU A 301 -36.94 3.02 -4.52
N LYS A 302 -36.67 4.01 -3.66
CA LYS A 302 -35.44 4.82 -3.73
C LYS A 302 -34.21 4.04 -3.26
N ILE A 303 -34.41 3.13 -2.30
CA ILE A 303 -33.37 2.24 -1.75
C ILE A 303 -33.00 1.14 -2.77
N GLU A 304 -33.99 0.56 -3.45
CA GLU A 304 -33.74 -0.52 -4.44
C GLU A 304 -33.07 -0.01 -5.73
N GLY A 305 -33.27 1.27 -6.06
CA GLY A 305 -32.69 1.94 -7.22
C GLY A 305 -31.21 2.34 -7.08
N ASN A 306 -30.67 2.43 -5.86
CA ASN A 306 -29.28 2.81 -5.64
C ASN A 306 -28.40 1.57 -5.34
N PRO A 307 -27.37 1.29 -6.17
CA PRO A 307 -26.45 0.16 -5.97
C PRO A 307 -25.75 0.16 -4.60
N TRP A 308 -25.38 1.34 -4.09
CA TRP A 308 -24.72 1.48 -2.79
C TRP A 308 -25.63 1.06 -1.63
N PHE A 309 -26.93 1.39 -1.69
CA PHE A 309 -27.89 0.98 -0.67
C PHE A 309 -28.13 -0.53 -0.64
N ARG A 310 -28.10 -1.18 -1.80
CA ARG A 310 -28.21 -2.64 -1.89
C ARG A 310 -27.05 -3.33 -1.18
N ASP A 311 -25.85 -2.80 -1.35
CA ASP A 311 -24.65 -3.31 -0.68
C ASP A 311 -24.67 -3.02 0.84
N VAL A 312 -25.16 -1.84 1.25
CA VAL A 312 -25.34 -1.49 2.67
C VAL A 312 -26.35 -2.43 3.34
N ILE A 313 -27.51 -2.68 2.72
CA ILE A 313 -28.54 -3.57 3.28
C ILE A 313 -28.10 -5.03 3.27
N ALA A 314 -27.39 -5.48 2.23
CA ALA A 314 -26.84 -6.83 2.18
C ALA A 314 -25.74 -7.08 3.23
N GLY A 315 -25.15 -6.01 3.78
CA GLY A 315 -24.15 -6.06 4.85
C GLY A 315 -24.71 -6.13 6.29
N PHE A 316 -26.02 -5.96 6.48
CA PHE A 316 -26.71 -6.04 7.79
C PHE A 316 -27.51 -7.34 7.94
#